data_AF-A0A6P3HXI0-F1
#
_entry.id   AF-A0A6P3HXI0-F1
#
_cell.length_a   1.000
_cell.length_b   1.000
_cell.length_c   1.000
_cell.angle_alpha   90.00
_cell.angle_beta   90.00
_cell.angle_gamma   90.00
#
_symmetry.space_group_name_H-M   'P 1'
#
loop_
_entity.id
_entity.type
_entity.pdbx_description
1 polymer ?
#
loop_
_entity_poly.entity_id
_entity_poly.type
_entity_poly.pdbx_seq_one_letter_code
_entity_poly.pdbx_strand_id
1 'polypeptide(L)' 'MFQVTFSDVAIDFSHEEWRWLNSTQRNLYKDVMVQNYENLVSLAGLSIPKPYVIALLEDGKEPCMVEEKLSKDTFPENFC' A
#
# COMPACT_ATOMS: atom_id res chain seq x y z
N MET A 1 1.64 16.68 -19.47
CA MET A 1 2.66 16.14 -18.56
C MET A 1 1.97 15.11 -17.69
N PHE A 2 2.43 13.86 -17.68
CA PHE A 2 1.86 12.85 -16.77
C PHE A 2 2.38 13.13 -15.37
N GLN A 3 1.49 13.13 -14.38
CA GLN A 3 1.85 13.31 -12.98
C GLN A 3 2.21 11.94 -12.40
N VAL A 4 3.39 11.83 -11.80
CA VAL A 4 3.78 10.61 -11.08
C VAL A 4 2.91 10.48 -9.84
N THR A 5 2.30 9.33 -9.67
CA THR A 5 1.47 8.96 -8.53
C THR A 5 2.17 7.92 -7.68
N PHE A 6 1.63 7.65 -6.48
CA PHE A 6 2.20 6.62 -5.61
C PHE A 6 2.13 5.24 -6.26
N SER A 7 1.07 4.96 -7.03
CA SER A 7 0.92 3.68 -7.74
C SER A 7 2.01 3.43 -8.78
N ASP A 8 2.62 4.49 -9.33
CA ASP A 8 3.71 4.35 -10.31
C ASP A 8 5.05 3.93 -9.66
N VAL A 9 5.18 4.13 -8.34
CA VAL A 9 6.40 3.82 -7.57
C VAL A 9 6.17 2.75 -6.50
N ALA A 10 4.92 2.32 -6.30
CA ALA A 10 4.55 1.30 -5.34
C ALA A 10 4.90 -0.09 -5.87
N ILE A 11 5.43 -0.95 -5.00
CA ILE A 11 5.59 -2.37 -5.28
C ILE A 11 4.32 -3.06 -4.79
N ASP A 12 3.60 -3.76 -5.65
CA ASP A 12 2.44 -4.54 -5.23
C ASP A 12 2.80 -6.02 -5.17
N PHE A 13 2.39 -6.67 -4.09
CA PHE A 13 2.56 -8.12 -3.91
C PHE A 13 1.19 -8.74 -3.75
N SER A 14 0.92 -9.80 -4.52
CA SER A 14 -0.25 -10.63 -4.26
C SER A 14 -0.16 -11.26 -2.86
N HIS A 15 -1.31 -11.69 -2.33
CA HIS A 15 -1.36 -12.43 -1.06
C HIS A 15 -0.47 -13.67 -1.03
N GLU A 16 -0.33 -14.36 -2.17
CA GLU A 16 0.54 -15.53 -2.28
C GLU A 16 2.01 -15.11 -2.22
N GLU A 17 2.43 -14.13 -3.03
CA GLU A 17 3.81 -13.62 -3.02
C GLU A 17 4.20 -13.08 -1.65
N TRP A 18 3.31 -12.35 -0.98
CA TRP A 18 3.55 -11.82 0.36
C TRP A 18 3.80 -12.92 1.41
N ARG A 19 3.09 -14.06 1.31
CA ARG A 19 3.29 -15.21 2.20
C ARG A 19 4.67 -15.83 2.02
N TRP A 20 5.23 -15.79 0.81
CA TRP A 20 6.58 -16.27 0.51
C TRP A 20 7.69 -15.32 0.97
N LEU A 21 7.38 -14.07 1.30
CA LEU A 21 8.37 -13.13 1.83
C LEU A 21 8.77 -13.50 3.26
N ASN A 22 10.08 -13.57 3.49
CA ASN A 22 10.64 -13.66 4.83
C ASN A 22 10.60 -12.31 5.56
N SER A 23 10.86 -12.32 6.88
CA SER A 23 10.81 -11.12 7.73
C SER A 23 11.69 -9.98 7.23
N THR A 24 12.88 -10.29 6.69
CA THR A 24 13.79 -9.28 6.14
C THR A 24 13.20 -8.62 4.90
N GLN A 25 12.61 -9.40 3.99
CA GLN A 25 11.96 -8.87 2.78
C GLN A 25 10.72 -8.04 3.12
N ARG A 26 9.93 -8.46 4.10
CA ARG A 26 8.78 -7.68 4.57
C ARG A 26 9.21 -6.36 5.18
N ASN A 27 10.25 -6.35 6.02
CA ASN A 27 10.78 -5.10 6.58
C ASN A 27 11.31 -4.18 5.47
N LEU A 28 12.05 -4.72 4.50
CA LEU A 28 12.53 -3.97 3.36
C LEU A 28 11.36 -3.36 2.55
N TYR A 29 10.28 -4.10 2.34
CA TYR A 29 9.09 -3.56 1.71
C TYR A 29 8.52 -2.36 2.49
N LYS A 30 8.42 -2.45 3.81
CA LYS A 30 7.90 -1.34 4.64
C LYS A 30 8.76 -0.09 4.44
N ASP A 31 10.07 -0.26 4.54
CA ASP A 31 11.03 0.85 4.41
C ASP A 31 10.97 1.48 3.02
N VAL A 32 10.91 0.66 1.97
CA VAL A 32 10.82 1.13 0.58
C VAL A 32 9.52 1.88 0.32
N MET A 33 8.39 1.36 0.79
CA MET A 33 7.08 2.00 0.56
C MET A 33 6.96 3.35 1.26
N VAL A 34 7.42 3.45 2.51
CA VAL A 34 7.44 4.72 3.26
C VAL A 34 8.34 5.73 2.56
N GLN A 35 9.57 5.33 2.18
CA GLN A 35 10.49 6.21 1.44
C GLN A 35 9.94 6.65 0.09
N ASN A 36 9.25 5.77 -0.64
CA ASN A 36 8.63 6.13 -1.91
C ASN A 36 7.55 7.20 -1.73
N TYR A 37 6.73 7.09 -0.68
CA TYR A 37 5.74 8.13 -0.36
C TYR A 37 6.38 9.46 0.03
N GLU A 38 7.37 9.44 0.92
CA GLU A 38 8.10 10.65 1.36
C GLU A 38 8.80 11.36 0.19
N ASN A 39 9.44 10.58 -0.69
CA ASN A 39 10.05 11.11 -1.90
C ASN A 39 9.01 11.73 -2.83
N LEU A 40 7.87 11.06 -3.01
CA LEU A 40 6.81 11.57 -3.86
C LEU A 40 6.18 12.86 -3.31
N VAL A 41 5.95 12.94 -2.00
CA VAL A 41 5.51 14.17 -1.32
C VAL A 41 6.54 15.29 -1.47
N SER A 42 7.83 14.96 -1.41
CA SER A 42 8.91 15.93 -1.59
C SER A 42 8.98 16.48 -3.03
N LEU A 43 8.66 15.65 -4.03
CA LEU A 43 8.69 16.02 -5.45
C LEU A 43 7.41 16.74 -5.92
N ALA A 44 6.24 16.29 -5.45
CA ALA A 44 4.93 16.77 -5.90
C ALA A 44 4.26 17.76 -4.92
N GLY A 45 4.86 17.97 -3.73
CA GLY A 45 4.32 18.80 -2.67
C GLY A 45 3.23 18.13 -1.84
N LEU A 46 2.67 18.90 -0.90
CA LEU A 46 1.70 18.44 0.12
C LEU A 46 0.31 18.01 -0.43
N SER A 47 0.11 18.01 -1.74
CA SER A 47 -1.19 17.68 -2.34
C SER A 47 -1.43 16.17 -2.53
N ILE A 48 -0.49 15.31 -2.11
CA ILE A 48 -0.62 13.86 -2.28
C ILE A 48 -1.36 13.25 -1.09
N PRO A 49 -2.56 12.66 -1.31
CA PRO A 49 -3.27 11.96 -0.26
C PRO A 49 -2.44 10.76 0.21
N LYS A 50 -2.42 10.53 1.53
CA LYS A 50 -1.70 9.40 2.11
C LYS A 50 -2.32 8.08 1.64
N PRO A 51 -1.59 7.20 0.95
CA PRO A 51 -2.10 5.90 0.53
C PRO A 51 -2.41 5.03 1.74
N TYR A 52 -3.42 4.18 1.62
CA TYR A 52 -3.85 3.30 2.71
C TYR A 52 -2.72 2.39 3.22
N VAL A 53 -1.93 1.83 2.30
CA VAL A 53 -0.76 1.01 2.65
C VAL A 53 0.23 1.78 3.52
N ILE A 54 0.46 3.07 3.27
CA ILE A 54 1.37 3.89 4.08
C ILE A 54 0.81 4.08 5.49
N ALA A 55 -0.48 4.40 5.62
CA ALA A 55 -1.14 4.54 6.91
C ALA A 55 -1.06 3.23 7.74
N LEU A 56 -1.21 2.07 7.10
CA LEU A 56 -1.05 0.77 7.76
C LEU A 56 0.38 0.51 8.24
N LEU A 57 1.37 0.83 7.40
CA LEU A 57 2.77 0.60 7.71
C LEU A 57 3.25 1.48 8.86
N GLU A 58 2.82 2.74 8.90
CA GLU A 58 3.06 3.67 10.03
C GLU A 58 2.45 3.15 11.35
N ASP A 59 1.28 2.52 11.28
CA ASP A 59 0.62 1.84 12.40
C ASP A 59 1.32 0.52 12.81
N GLY A 60 2.39 0.13 12.10
CA GLY A 60 3.11 -1.13 12.32
C GLY A 60 2.36 -2.38 11.84
N LYS A 61 1.23 -2.21 11.14
CA LYS A 61 0.40 -3.31 10.61
C LYS A 61 0.97 -3.82 9.29
N GLU A 62 0.69 -5.09 8.96
CA GLU A 62 1.09 -5.67 7.69
C GLU A 62 -0.03 -5.56 6.64
N PRO A 63 0.29 -5.24 5.36
CA PRO A 63 -0.70 -5.08 4.30
C PRO A 63 -1.62 -6.29 4.10
N CYS A 64 -1.08 -7.51 4.21
CA CYS A 64 -1.81 -8.76 3.99
C CYS A 64 -2.88 -9.09 5.05
N MET A 65 -2.95 -8.34 6.16
CA MET A 65 -3.97 -8.56 7.19
C MET A 65 -5.25 -7.77 6.92
N VAL A 66 -5.28 -6.95 5.88
CA VAL A 66 -6.24 -5.85 5.78
C VAL A 66 -7.25 -6.04 4.63
N GLU A 67 -6.90 -6.77 3.58
CA GLU A 67 -7.87 -7.14 2.53
C GLU A 67 -9.01 -8.03 3.05
N GLU A 68 -8.78 -8.82 4.11
CA GLU A 68 -9.83 -9.66 4.70
C GLU A 68 -10.96 -8.84 5.37
N LYS A 69 -10.72 -7.55 5.64
CA LYS A 69 -11.71 -6.64 6.24
C LYS A 69 -12.44 -5.79 5.20
N LEU A 70 -11.92 -5.65 3.98
CA LEU A 70 -12.58 -4.90 2.91
C LEU A 70 -13.57 -5.75 2.11
N SER A 71 -13.50 -7.08 2.20
CA SER A 71 -14.41 -7.99 1.49
C SER A 71 -15.74 -8.27 2.21
N LYS A 72 -15.95 -7.77 3.43
CA LYS A 72 -17.18 -8.08 4.22
C LYS A 72 -18.15 -6.94 4.45
N ASP A 73 -17.79 -5.68 4.18
CA ASP A 73 -18.64 -4.56 4.59
C ASP A 73 -19.09 -3.58 3.49
N THR A 74 -18.85 -3.82 2.19
CA THR A 74 -19.60 -3.10 1.13
C THR A 74 -19.62 -3.84 -0.21
N PHE A 75 -20.52 -4.82 -0.36
CA PHE A 75 -21.15 -5.06 -1.65
C PHE A 75 -22.66 -5.22 -1.39
N PRO A 76 -23.52 -4.31 -1.88
CA PRO A 76 -24.92 -4.68 -1.99
C PRO A 76 -24.98 -5.85 -2.98
N GLU A 77 -25.42 -7.00 -2.50
CA GLU A 77 -25.95 -8.06 -3.35
C GLU A 77 -26.92 -7.40 -4.33
N ASN A 78 -26.57 -7.42 -5.62
CA ASN A 78 -27.46 -7.36 -6.79
C ASN A 78 -26.66 -7.00 -8.04
N PHE A 79 -26.14 -8.01 -8.74
CA PHE A 79 -26.04 -7.99 -10.20
C PHE A 79 -26.13 -9.42 -10.74
N CYS A 80 -27.29 -9.71 -11.35
CA CYS A 80 -27.73 -10.87 -12.15
C CYS A 80 -27.42 -12.29 -11.64
#